data_AF-A0A422M2D3-F1
#
_entry.id   AF-A0A422M2D3-F1
#
_cell.length_a   1.000
_cell.length_b   1.000
_cell.length_c   1.000
_cell.angle_alpha   90.00
_cell.angle_beta   90.00
_cell.angle_gamma   90.00
#
_symmetry.space_group_name_H-M   'P 1'
#
loop_
_entity.id
_entity.type
_entity.pdbx_description
1 polymer ?
#
loop_
_entity_poly.entity_id
_entity_poly.type
_entity_poly.pdbx_seq_one_letter_code
_entity_poly.pdbx_strand_id
1 'polypeptide(L)'
;MITIIQSFYQLRWRILVSFLILLSLLSVGAINGRMRVMGEVLWYQYRAGQLTVKPIKTSQYGRSATQSLQRQLKAEQHKQNALKAYQINPYAHLEGQKGQLQRRNQALLLANQQKYMVQRHQEAQQEHVLQLEKQLDQVSEAYRFLGSVLIPGTVNTDRAKLETILQLCQQLPKDAPKYAYYQELAEAATKNLPTSF
;
A
#
# COMPACT_ATOMS: atom_id res chain seq x y z
N MET A 1 -21.25 -46.81 -74.32
CA MET A 1 -20.18 -45.78 -74.29
C MET A 1 -20.67 -44.42 -73.78
N ILE A 2 -21.77 -43.87 -74.30
CA ILE A 2 -22.28 -42.53 -73.95
C ILE A 2 -22.64 -42.39 -72.45
N THR A 3 -23.24 -43.42 -71.85
CA THR A 3 -23.63 -43.44 -70.42
C THR A 3 -22.45 -43.47 -69.45
N ILE A 4 -21.36 -44.16 -69.83
CA ILE A 4 -20.12 -44.22 -69.03
C ILE A 4 -19.44 -42.85 -69.04
N ILE A 5 -19.38 -42.20 -70.20
CA ILE A 5 -18.79 -40.86 -70.36
C ILE A 5 -19.59 -39.83 -69.54
N GLN A 6 -20.92 -39.84 -69.60
CA GLN A 6 -21.76 -38.96 -68.77
C GLN A 6 -21.58 -39.20 -67.27
N SER A 7 -21.45 -40.45 -66.84
CA SER A 7 -21.17 -40.80 -65.44
C SER A 7 -19.82 -40.25 -64.95
N PHE A 8 -18.77 -40.32 -65.79
CA PHE A 8 -17.47 -39.73 -65.49
C PHE A 8 -17.51 -38.20 -65.39
N TYR A 9 -18.29 -37.53 -66.26
CA TYR A 9 -18.48 -36.07 -66.18
C TYR A 9 -19.22 -35.67 -64.91
N GLN A 10 -20.27 -36.40 -64.52
CA GLN A 10 -20.99 -36.15 -63.27
C GLN A 10 -20.12 -36.38 -62.03
N LEU A 11 -19.27 -37.42 -62.03
CA LEU A 11 -18.33 -37.70 -60.95
C LEU A 11 -17.28 -36.58 -60.82
N ARG A 12 -16.69 -36.15 -61.93
CA ARG A 12 -15.74 -35.02 -61.95
C ARG A 12 -16.37 -33.73 -61.42
N TRP A 13 -17.61 -33.44 -61.81
CA TRP A 13 -18.32 -32.25 -61.35
C TRP A 13 -18.60 -32.30 -59.85
N ARG A 14 -19.02 -33.45 -59.33
CA ARG A 14 -19.21 -33.65 -57.87
C ARG A 14 -17.92 -33.46 -57.09
N ILE A 15 -16.79 -33.99 -57.56
CA ILE A 15 -15.49 -33.81 -56.91
C ILE A 15 -15.09 -32.34 -56.90
N LEU A 16 -15.31 -31.62 -58.01
CA LEU A 16 -14.96 -30.22 -58.14
C LEU A 16 -15.81 -29.32 -57.23
N VAL A 17 -17.11 -29.59 -57.11
CA VAL A 17 -18.01 -28.89 -56.17
C VAL A 17 -17.61 -29.16 -54.72
N SER A 18 -17.35 -30.41 -54.35
CA SER A 18 -16.88 -30.77 -53.00
C SER A 18 -15.56 -30.08 -52.65
N PHE A 19 -14.63 -30.01 -53.62
CA PHE A 19 -13.35 -29.34 -53.45
C PHE A 19 -13.53 -27.83 -53.24
N LEU A 20 -14.40 -27.19 -54.03
CA LEU A 20 -14.71 -25.75 -53.86
C LEU A 20 -15.36 -25.46 -52.50
N ILE A 21 -16.25 -26.32 -52.02
CA ILE A 21 -16.88 -26.18 -50.69
C ILE A 21 -15.82 -26.32 -49.59
N LEU A 22 -14.92 -27.30 -49.69
CA LEU A 22 -13.81 -27.47 -48.75
C LEU A 22 -12.90 -26.23 -48.74
N LEU A 23 -12.55 -25.72 -49.92
CA LEU A 23 -11.70 -24.54 -50.06
C LEU A 23 -12.36 -23.28 -49.47
N SER A 24 -13.67 -23.14 -49.65
CA SER A 24 -14.47 -22.07 -49.03
C SER A 24 -14.48 -22.17 -47.51
N LEU A 25 -14.74 -23.36 -46.95
CA LEU A 25 -14.73 -23.60 -45.50
C LEU A 25 -13.35 -23.32 -44.87
N LEU A 26 -12.27 -23.74 -45.53
CA LEU A 26 -10.90 -23.45 -45.10
C LEU A 26 -10.58 -21.95 -45.17
N SER A 27 -11.03 -21.25 -46.21
CA SER A 27 -10.85 -19.80 -46.34
C SER A 27 -11.60 -19.03 -45.24
N VAL A 28 -12.86 -19.37 -44.99
CA VAL A 28 -13.66 -18.77 -43.92
C VAL A 28 -13.06 -19.06 -42.53
N GLY A 29 -12.62 -20.30 -42.30
CA GLY A 29 -11.91 -20.68 -41.08
C GLY A 29 -10.61 -19.92 -40.87
N ALA A 30 -9.81 -19.75 -41.93
CA ALA A 30 -8.56 -19.00 -41.90
C ALA A 30 -8.79 -17.50 -41.66
N ILE A 31 -9.80 -16.91 -42.29
CA ILE A 31 -10.18 -15.51 -42.10
C ILE A 31 -10.69 -15.26 -40.68
N ASN A 32 -11.56 -16.13 -40.16
CA ASN A 32 -12.06 -16.04 -38.78
C ASN A 32 -10.95 -16.23 -37.73
N GLY A 33 -10.03 -17.16 -37.98
CA GLY A 33 -8.85 -17.36 -37.14
C GLY A 33 -7.94 -16.13 -37.13
N ARG A 34 -7.65 -15.57 -38.30
CA ARG A 34 -6.86 -14.33 -38.43
C ARG A 34 -7.54 -13.13 -37.76
N MET A 35 -8.85 -12.95 -37.94
CA MET A 35 -9.59 -11.89 -37.27
C MET A 35 -9.59 -12.03 -35.74
N ARG A 36 -9.73 -13.24 -35.20
CA ARG A 36 -9.62 -13.48 -33.76
C ARG A 36 -8.23 -13.15 -33.21
N VAL A 37 -7.18 -13.63 -33.87
CA VAL A 37 -5.79 -13.35 -33.47
C VAL A 37 -5.50 -11.85 -33.56
N MET A 38 -5.90 -11.19 -34.65
CA MET A 38 -5.67 -9.75 -34.84
C MET A 38 -6.47 -8.91 -33.83
N GLY A 39 -7.70 -9.32 -33.51
CA GLY A 39 -8.50 -8.71 -32.44
C GLY A 39 -7.83 -8.82 -31.08
N GLU A 40 -7.24 -9.97 -30.75
CA GLU A 40 -6.49 -10.13 -29.50
C GLU A 40 -5.19 -9.31 -29.45
N VAL A 41 -4.46 -9.21 -30.56
CA VAL A 41 -3.25 -8.37 -30.63
C VAL A 41 -3.59 -6.91 -30.38
N LEU A 42 -4.65 -6.40 -31.01
CA LEU A 42 -5.12 -5.02 -30.82
C LEU A 42 -5.63 -4.80 -29.39
N TRP A 43 -6.41 -5.74 -28.87
CA TRP A 43 -6.92 -5.67 -27.50
C TRP A 43 -5.77 -5.71 -26.48
N TYR A 44 -4.77 -6.57 -26.71
CA TYR A 44 -3.60 -6.66 -25.86
C TYR A 44 -2.78 -5.36 -25.89
N GLN A 45 -2.57 -4.75 -27.05
CA GLN A 45 -1.87 -3.46 -27.13
C GLN A 45 -2.60 -2.36 -26.33
N TYR A 46 -3.94 -2.31 -26.45
CA TYR A 46 -4.75 -1.38 -25.69
C TYR A 46 -4.70 -1.64 -24.17
N ARG A 47 -4.88 -2.90 -23.76
CA ARG A 47 -4.88 -3.30 -22.34
C ARG A 47 -3.52 -3.28 -21.70
N ALA A 48 -2.45 -3.55 -22.44
CA ALA A 48 -1.08 -3.44 -21.96
C ALA A 48 -0.80 -2.00 -21.48
N GLY A 49 -1.27 -0.98 -22.21
CA GLY A 49 -1.16 0.41 -21.77
C GLY A 49 -1.89 0.70 -20.44
N GLN A 50 -3.08 0.13 -20.25
CA GLN A 50 -3.87 0.28 -19.02
C GLN A 50 -3.31 -0.49 -17.82
N LEU A 51 -2.75 -1.68 -18.09
CA LEU A 51 -2.20 -2.59 -17.09
C LEU A 51 -0.72 -2.33 -16.80
N THR A 52 -0.11 -1.36 -17.48
CA THR A 52 1.25 -0.93 -17.20
C THR A 52 1.29 -0.24 -15.83
N VAL A 53 2.17 -0.74 -14.96
CA VAL A 53 2.42 -0.14 -13.66
C VAL A 53 3.20 1.17 -13.83
N LYS A 54 2.78 2.20 -13.13
CA LYS A 54 3.43 3.52 -13.18
C LYS A 54 4.26 3.80 -11.92
N PRO A 55 5.34 4.59 -12.03
CA PRO A 55 6.06 5.08 -10.86
C PRO A 55 5.15 6.04 -10.09
N ILE A 56 5.06 5.84 -8.77
CA ILE A 56 4.32 6.75 -7.89
C ILE A 56 5.23 7.93 -7.55
N LYS A 57 4.73 9.14 -7.80
CA LYS A 57 5.36 10.40 -7.40
C LYS A 57 4.72 10.89 -6.12
N THR A 58 5.52 11.14 -5.10
CA THR A 58 5.06 11.75 -3.84
C THR A 58 5.88 13.00 -3.58
N SER A 59 5.24 14.17 -3.60
CA SER A 59 5.87 15.45 -3.25
C SER A 59 5.62 15.86 -1.79
N GLN A 60 4.73 15.15 -1.09
CA GLN A 60 4.26 15.51 0.25
C GLN A 60 4.57 14.41 1.26
N TYR A 61 4.81 14.81 2.50
CA TYR A 61 5.11 13.95 3.66
C TYR A 61 3.97 14.02 4.69
N GLY A 62 3.84 13.00 5.54
CA GLY A 62 2.83 12.90 6.60
C GLY A 62 1.69 11.91 6.30
N ARG A 63 0.90 11.58 7.34
CA ARG A 63 -0.06 10.46 7.34
C ARG A 63 -1.00 10.42 6.13
N SER A 64 -1.48 11.57 5.66
CA SER A 64 -2.36 11.67 4.48
C SER A 64 -1.64 11.27 3.19
N ALA A 65 -0.37 11.66 3.04
CA ALA A 65 0.46 11.29 1.90
C ALA A 65 0.78 9.79 1.90
N THR A 66 1.07 9.20 3.06
CA THR A 66 1.31 7.76 3.19
C THR A 66 0.06 6.93 2.90
N GLN A 67 -1.12 7.37 3.35
CA GLN A 67 -2.38 6.73 2.98
C GLN A 67 -2.66 6.83 1.47
N SER A 68 -2.38 7.98 0.86
CA SER A 68 -2.52 8.15 -0.60
C SER A 68 -1.58 7.21 -1.35
N LEU A 69 -0.31 7.12 -0.93
CA LEU A 69 0.68 6.20 -1.50
C LEU A 69 0.21 4.75 -1.38
N GLN A 70 -0.30 4.33 -0.21
CA GLN A 70 -0.87 3.00 -0.01
C GLN A 70 -2.00 2.68 -0.99
N ARG A 71 -2.94 3.63 -1.19
CA ARG A 71 -4.06 3.46 -2.15
C ARG A 71 -3.55 3.32 -3.58
N GLN A 72 -2.61 4.17 -3.98
CA GLN A 72 -2.00 4.10 -5.31
C GLN A 72 -1.25 2.78 -5.52
N LEU A 73 -0.47 2.33 -4.52
CA LEU A 73 0.22 1.05 -4.55
C LEU A 73 -0.75 -0.12 -4.77
N LYS A 74 -1.88 -0.12 -4.05
CA LYS A 74 -2.92 -1.15 -4.18
C LYS A 74 -3.52 -1.14 -5.59
N ALA A 75 -3.81 0.03 -6.16
CA ALA A 75 -4.31 0.17 -7.52
C ALA A 75 -3.31 -0.38 -8.56
N GLU A 76 -2.02 -0.07 -8.41
CA GLU A 76 -0.98 -0.61 -9.29
C GLU A 76 -0.82 -2.14 -9.13
N GLN A 77 -0.97 -2.66 -7.91
CA GLN A 77 -0.94 -4.11 -7.67
C GLN A 77 -2.13 -4.83 -8.32
N HIS A 78 -3.31 -4.21 -8.33
CA HIS A 78 -4.47 -4.73 -9.05
C HIS A 78 -4.21 -4.84 -10.56
N LYS A 79 -3.50 -3.89 -11.17
CA LYS A 79 -3.11 -3.97 -12.59
C LYS A 79 -2.22 -5.19 -12.86
N GLN A 80 -1.23 -5.43 -11.99
CA GLN A 80 -0.36 -6.59 -12.13
C GLN A 80 -1.11 -7.91 -11.97
N ASN A 81 -2.06 -7.98 -11.03
CA ASN A 81 -2.88 -9.17 -10.84
C ASN A 81 -3.80 -9.43 -12.04
N ALA A 82 -4.41 -8.38 -12.61
CA ALA A 82 -5.20 -8.49 -13.83
C ALA A 82 -4.36 -8.97 -15.03
N LEU A 83 -3.12 -8.48 -15.16
CA LEU A 83 -2.19 -8.96 -16.19
C LEU A 83 -1.78 -10.42 -15.98
N LYS A 84 -1.65 -10.89 -14.72
CA LYS A 84 -1.37 -12.30 -14.43
C LYS A 84 -2.54 -13.21 -14.82
N ALA A 85 -3.76 -12.81 -14.44
CA ALA A 85 -4.98 -13.59 -14.68
C ALA A 85 -5.38 -13.65 -16.16
N TYR A 86 -4.96 -12.68 -16.98
CA TYR A 86 -5.33 -12.64 -18.39
C TYR A 86 -4.75 -13.82 -19.19
N GLN A 87 -5.60 -14.65 -19.80
CA GLN A 87 -5.16 -15.72 -20.70
C GLN A 87 -5.06 -15.19 -22.13
N ILE A 88 -3.95 -15.51 -22.81
CA ILE A 88 -3.70 -15.13 -24.21
C ILE A 88 -4.05 -16.31 -25.09
N ASN A 89 -4.62 -16.07 -26.27
CA ASN A 89 -4.79 -17.12 -27.26
C ASN A 89 -3.42 -17.65 -27.71
N PRO A 90 -3.20 -18.97 -27.69
CA PRO A 90 -1.92 -19.57 -28.06
C PRO A 90 -1.46 -19.18 -29.48
N TYR A 91 -2.38 -18.85 -30.38
CA TYR A 91 -2.08 -18.46 -31.76
C TYR A 91 -1.74 -16.98 -31.94
N ALA A 92 -1.85 -16.15 -30.90
CA ALA A 92 -1.54 -14.72 -30.96
C ALA A 92 -0.04 -14.40 -30.74
N HIS A 93 0.75 -15.37 -30.26
CA HIS A 93 2.19 -15.21 -30.01
C HIS A 93 2.56 -14.03 -29.07
N LEU A 94 1.65 -13.63 -28.18
CA LEU A 94 1.84 -12.48 -27.26
C LEU A 94 2.40 -12.87 -25.88
N GLU A 95 2.59 -14.16 -25.61
CA GLU A 95 3.06 -14.65 -24.30
C GLU A 95 4.39 -14.03 -23.89
N GLY A 96 5.33 -13.88 -24.82
CA GLY A 96 6.61 -13.22 -24.57
C GLY A 96 6.46 -11.77 -24.16
N GLN A 97 5.58 -11.02 -24.83
CA GLN A 97 5.29 -9.62 -24.51
C GLN A 97 4.62 -9.49 -23.14
N LYS A 98 3.68 -10.40 -22.82
CA LYS A 98 3.03 -10.45 -21.50
C LYS A 98 4.05 -10.74 -20.41
N GLY A 99 4.94 -11.71 -20.62
CA GLY A 99 6.01 -12.04 -19.67
C GLY A 99 6.98 -10.89 -19.45
N GLN A 100 7.34 -10.14 -20.49
CA GLN A 100 8.15 -8.92 -20.35
C GLN A 100 7.42 -7.84 -19.55
N LEU A 101 6.15 -7.56 -19.87
CA LEU A 101 5.34 -6.56 -19.16
C LEU A 101 5.16 -6.94 -17.68
N GLN A 102 4.89 -8.22 -17.39
CA GLN A 102 4.79 -8.71 -16.01
C GLN A 102 6.06 -8.49 -15.21
N ARG A 103 7.24 -8.79 -15.79
CA ARG A 103 8.54 -8.57 -15.15
C ARG A 103 8.78 -7.08 -14.88
N ARG A 104 8.52 -6.22 -15.87
CA ARG A 104 8.65 -4.76 -15.73
C ARG A 104 7.74 -4.21 -14.63
N ASN A 105 6.47 -4.62 -14.64
CA ASN A 105 5.50 -4.21 -13.63
C ASN A 105 5.92 -4.66 -12.23
N GLN A 106 6.43 -5.88 -12.09
CA GLN A 106 6.90 -6.40 -10.81
C GLN A 106 8.10 -5.60 -10.27
N ALA A 107 9.07 -5.25 -11.11
CA ALA A 107 10.20 -4.41 -10.73
C ALA A 107 9.74 -3.01 -10.24
N LEU A 108 8.81 -2.38 -10.96
CA LEU A 108 8.25 -1.07 -10.55
C LEU A 108 7.42 -1.15 -9.27
N LEU A 109 6.66 -2.23 -9.07
CA LEU A 109 5.92 -2.46 -7.83
C LEU A 109 6.85 -2.58 -6.63
N LEU A 110 7.97 -3.29 -6.77
CA LEU A 110 8.98 -3.40 -5.71
C LEU A 110 9.57 -2.02 -5.36
N ALA A 111 9.92 -1.22 -6.38
CA ALA A 111 10.42 0.14 -6.16
C ALA A 111 9.39 1.03 -5.46
N ASN A 112 8.11 0.94 -5.84
CA ASN A 112 7.03 1.68 -5.19
C ASN A 112 6.77 1.20 -3.75
N GLN A 113 6.87 -0.12 -3.50
CA GLN A 113 6.76 -0.69 -2.14
C GLN A 113 7.89 -0.21 -1.23
N GLN A 114 9.12 -0.14 -1.74
CA GLN A 114 10.25 0.36 -0.97
C GLN A 114 10.04 1.82 -0.56
N LYS A 115 9.54 2.67 -1.46
CA LYS A 115 9.16 4.06 -1.14
C LYS A 115 8.12 4.13 -0.03
N TYR A 116 7.06 3.32 -0.11
CA TYR A 116 6.04 3.24 0.93
C TYR A 116 6.64 2.89 2.30
N MET A 117 7.49 1.86 2.36
CA MET A 117 8.10 1.40 3.62
C MET A 117 9.00 2.48 4.25
N VAL A 118 9.79 3.18 3.44
CA VAL A 118 10.64 4.29 3.91
C VAL A 118 9.77 5.39 4.51
N GLN A 119 8.71 5.81 3.81
CA GLN A 119 7.83 6.88 4.29
C GLN A 119 7.11 6.49 5.59
N ARG A 120 6.63 5.25 5.68
CA ARG A 120 6.05 4.67 6.91
C ARG A 120 7.02 4.68 8.08
N HIS A 121 8.29 4.37 7.84
CA HIS A 121 9.31 4.35 8.88
C HIS A 121 9.65 5.76 9.38
N GLN A 122 9.74 6.73 8.46
CA GLN A 122 9.95 8.14 8.81
C GLN A 122 8.81 8.71 9.64
N GLU A 123 7.56 8.39 9.30
CA GLU A 123 6.40 8.81 10.11
C GLU A 123 6.42 8.21 11.52
N ALA A 124 6.73 6.92 11.63
CA ALA A 124 6.82 6.26 12.93
C ALA A 124 7.92 6.89 13.81
N GLN A 125 9.06 7.26 13.22
CA GLN A 125 10.14 7.97 13.92
C GLN A 125 9.70 9.37 14.36
N GLN A 126 9.03 10.14 13.50
CA GLN A 126 8.55 11.47 13.86
C GLN A 126 7.50 11.42 14.98
N GLU A 127 6.58 10.45 14.95
CA GLU A 127 5.63 10.27 16.04
C GLU A 127 6.31 9.91 17.37
N HIS A 128 7.34 9.06 17.32
CA HIS A 128 8.12 8.71 18.51
C HIS A 128 8.87 9.93 19.08
N VAL A 129 9.50 10.74 18.22
CA VAL A 129 10.18 11.98 18.65
C VAL A 129 9.17 12.96 19.26
N LEU A 130 8.00 13.13 18.65
CA LEU A 130 6.97 14.05 19.15
C LEU A 130 6.34 13.57 20.46
N GLN A 131 6.26 12.26 20.69
CA GLN A 131 5.88 11.69 21.99
C GLN A 131 6.95 11.94 23.05
N LEU A 132 8.23 11.78 22.71
CA LEU A 132 9.34 12.08 23.61
C LEU A 132 9.39 13.57 23.95
N GLU A 133 9.22 14.46 22.97
CA GLU A 133 9.15 15.91 23.20
C GLU A 133 8.01 16.26 24.17
N LYS A 134 6.81 15.68 24.00
CA LYS A 134 5.71 15.87 24.94
C LYS A 134 6.02 15.36 26.35
N GLN A 135 6.70 14.22 26.47
CA GLN A 135 7.13 13.70 27.78
C GLN A 135 8.15 14.64 28.43
N LEU A 136 9.12 15.13 27.65
CA LEU A 136 10.12 16.10 28.09
C LEU A 136 9.47 17.42 28.52
N ASP A 137 8.50 17.93 27.77
CA ASP A 137 7.74 19.14 28.10
C ASP A 137 6.97 18.95 29.41
N GLN A 138 6.23 17.85 29.57
CA GLN A 138 5.51 17.51 30.80
C GLN A 138 6.44 17.43 32.01
N VAL A 139 7.59 16.78 31.85
CA VAL A 139 8.61 16.70 32.90
C VAL A 139 9.15 18.10 33.21
N SER A 140 9.46 18.92 32.20
CA SER A 140 9.98 20.27 32.39
C SER A 140 8.97 21.20 33.10
N GLU A 141 7.68 21.06 32.80
CA GLU A 141 6.59 21.78 33.47
C GLU A 141 6.46 21.33 34.93
N ALA A 142 6.53 20.02 35.19
CA ALA A 142 6.55 19.49 36.56
C ALA A 142 7.74 20.05 37.36
N TYR A 143 8.94 20.08 36.77
CA TYR A 143 10.13 20.67 37.39
C TYR A 143 9.97 22.17 37.67
N ARG A 144 9.41 22.94 36.70
CA ARG A 144 9.12 24.37 36.90
C ARG A 144 8.11 24.59 38.01
N PHE A 145 7.03 23.82 38.05
CA PHE A 145 5.99 23.97 39.05
C PHE A 145 6.53 23.60 40.44
N LEU A 146 7.19 22.45 40.58
CA LEU A 146 7.83 22.04 41.85
C LEU A 146 8.86 23.08 42.31
N GLY A 147 9.70 23.60 41.40
CA GLY A 147 10.63 24.69 41.70
C GLY A 147 9.97 25.99 42.13
N SER A 148 8.81 26.34 41.55
CA SER A 148 8.06 27.57 41.88
C SER A 148 7.26 27.49 43.19
N VAL A 149 6.82 26.29 43.57
CA VAL A 149 6.14 26.05 44.85
C VAL A 149 7.14 26.09 46.03
N LEU A 150 8.43 25.90 45.75
CA LEU A 150 9.52 25.86 46.72
C LEU A 150 10.12 27.25 47.06
N ILE A 151 9.33 28.34 47.04
CA ILE A 151 9.78 29.58 47.71
C ILE A 151 9.74 29.31 49.23
N PRO A 152 10.90 29.29 49.91
CA PRO A 152 10.98 28.88 51.30
C PRO A 152 10.27 29.92 52.18
N GLY A 153 9.20 29.51 52.86
CA GLY A 153 8.53 30.37 53.84
C GLY A 153 7.04 30.13 54.04
N THR A 154 6.36 29.34 53.21
CA THR A 154 4.94 29.03 53.42
C THR A 154 4.71 27.55 53.68
N VAL A 155 4.30 27.24 54.91
CA VAL A 155 3.72 25.94 55.25
C VAL A 155 2.44 25.81 54.43
N ASN A 156 2.56 25.17 53.27
CA ASN A 156 1.49 25.08 52.29
C ASN A 156 0.43 24.09 52.83
N THR A 157 -0.61 24.63 53.45
CA THR A 157 -1.79 23.91 53.96
C THR A 157 -2.89 23.74 52.91
N ASP A 158 -2.64 24.23 51.70
CA ASP A 158 -3.59 24.22 50.58
C ASP A 158 -3.63 22.82 49.94
N ARG A 159 -4.72 22.09 50.19
CA ARG A 159 -4.94 20.71 49.75
C ARG A 159 -4.77 20.54 48.24
N ALA A 160 -5.24 21.50 47.45
CA ALA A 160 -5.14 21.44 45.98
C ALA A 160 -3.68 21.52 45.50
N LYS A 161 -2.82 22.26 46.20
CA LYS A 161 -1.39 22.34 45.90
C LYS A 161 -0.67 21.06 46.32
N LEU A 162 -1.01 20.49 47.48
CA LEU A 162 -0.45 19.22 47.95
C LEU A 162 -0.81 18.05 47.04
N GLU A 163 -2.07 17.97 46.57
CA GLU A 163 -2.52 16.97 45.59
C GLU A 163 -1.82 17.14 44.23
N THR A 164 -1.63 18.37 43.77
CA THR A 164 -0.87 18.68 42.55
C THR A 164 0.61 18.28 42.67
N ILE A 165 1.27 18.52 43.81
CA ILE A 165 2.66 18.09 44.05
C ILE A 165 2.79 16.56 43.99
N LEU A 166 1.83 15.83 44.57
CA LEU A 166 1.80 14.37 44.53
C LEU A 166 1.59 13.83 43.10
N GLN A 167 0.66 14.42 42.34
CA GLN A 167 0.43 14.04 40.95
C GLN A 167 1.66 14.31 40.07
N LEU A 168 2.32 15.46 40.24
CA LEU A 168 3.52 15.81 39.48
C LEU A 168 4.72 14.94 39.85
N CYS A 169 4.86 14.55 41.13
CA CYS A 169 5.89 13.58 41.54
C CYS A 169 5.66 12.18 40.96
N GLN A 170 4.41 11.75 40.81
CA GLN A 170 4.08 10.46 40.17
C GLN A 170 4.36 10.45 38.65
N GLN A 171 4.36 11.62 38.01
CA GLN A 171 4.65 11.77 36.58
C GLN A 171 6.17 11.84 36.28
N LEU A 172 7.01 12.01 37.29
CA LEU A 172 8.47 12.04 37.13
C LEU A 172 9.02 10.61 36.99
N PRO A 173 9.89 10.33 36.01
CA PRO A 173 10.59 9.05 35.92
C PRO A 173 11.55 8.89 37.10
N LYS A 174 11.71 7.66 37.60
CA LYS A 174 12.57 7.33 38.77
C LYS A 174 14.04 7.70 38.58
N ASP A 175 14.44 7.83 37.31
CA ASP A 175 15.80 8.10 36.88
C ASP A 175 16.06 9.61 36.77
N ALA A 176 15.05 10.44 37.06
CA ALA A 176 15.13 11.89 36.91
C ALA A 176 16.11 12.51 37.94
N PRO A 177 16.86 13.56 37.55
CA PRO A 177 17.80 14.22 38.45
C PRO A 177 17.07 14.82 39.66
N LYS A 178 17.58 14.53 40.87
CA LYS A 178 16.95 14.90 42.16
C LYS A 178 15.60 14.21 42.44
N TYR A 179 15.27 13.11 41.77
CA TYR A 179 14.04 12.34 42.04
C TYR A 179 13.88 11.99 43.53
N ALA A 180 14.96 11.55 44.20
CA ALA A 180 14.94 11.26 45.64
C ALA A 180 14.49 12.46 46.50
N TYR A 181 14.91 13.67 46.15
CA TYR A 181 14.51 14.90 46.84
C TYR A 181 13.03 15.23 46.61
N TYR A 182 12.51 15.03 45.39
CA TYR A 182 11.08 15.20 45.11
C TYR A 182 10.21 14.11 45.74
N GLN A 183 10.74 12.90 45.87
CA GLN A 183 10.07 11.81 46.57
C GLN A 183 9.93 12.10 48.07
N GLU A 184 10.99 12.60 48.73
CA GLU A 184 10.92 13.04 50.13
C GLU A 184 9.89 14.17 50.33
N LEU A 185 9.76 15.07 49.35
CA LEU A 185 8.74 16.13 49.36
C LEU A 185 7.33 15.57 49.18
N ALA A 186 7.13 14.59 48.30
CA ALA A 186 5.85 13.90 48.14
C ALA A 186 5.45 13.16 49.43
N GLU A 187 6.41 12.52 50.11
CA GLU A 187 6.20 11.88 51.41
C GLU A 187 5.84 12.91 52.49
N ALA A 188 6.48 14.07 52.52
CA ALA A 188 6.13 15.17 53.42
C ALA A 188 4.74 15.76 53.11
N ALA A 189 4.39 15.92 51.83
CA ALA A 189 3.08 16.38 51.39
C ALA A 189 1.97 15.38 51.78
N THR A 190 2.24 14.08 51.66
CA THR A 190 1.31 13.01 52.06
C THR A 190 1.04 13.04 53.57
N LYS A 191 2.07 13.31 54.39
CA LYS A 191 1.93 13.45 55.85
C LYS A 191 1.12 14.68 56.27
N ASN A 192 1.12 15.73 55.44
CA ASN A 192 0.41 16.98 55.70
C ASN A 192 -0.99 17.05 55.06
N LEU A 193 -1.36 16.05 54.25
CA LEU A 193 -2.71 15.90 53.72
C LEU A 193 -3.63 15.38 54.85
N PRO A 194 -4.68 16.13 55.26
CA PRO A 194 -5.57 15.66 56.31
C PRO A 194 -6.26 14.38 55.86
N THR A 195 -6.03 13.28 56.58
CA THR A 195 -6.78 12.04 56.47
C THR A 195 -8.24 12.33 56.83
N SER A 196 -9.10 12.46 55.82
CA SER A 196 -10.54 12.48 56.03
C SER A 196 -10.98 11.09 56.51
N PHE A 197 -11.45 11.02 57.75
CA PHE A 197 -12.47 10.06 58.17
C PHE A 197 -13.81 10.42 57.52
#